data_AF-F8AE27-F1
#
_entry.id   AF-F8AE27-F1
#
_cell.length_a   1.000
_cell.length_b   1.000
_cell.length_c   1.000
_cell.angle_alpha   90.00
_cell.angle_beta   90.00
_cell.angle_gamma   90.00
#
_symmetry.space_group_name_H-M   'P 1'
#
loop_
_entity.id
_entity.type
_entity.pdbx_description
1 polymer ?
#
loop_
_entity_poly.entity_id
_entity_poly.type
_entity_poly.pdbx_seq_one_letter_code
_entity_poly.pdbx_strand_id
1 'polypeptide(L)'
;MRLRLFLLSVFLAGGIVVACAPKGQAPVEGGVPVKQVSGHPPLTEQEKLMPCASCHKEETPDIYDEWFNSVHGLDNVKCYQCHGTFENFEVRPEPARCMPCHAKQVQTAPKDKSCTQCHPAHKFSVHK
;
A
#
# COMPACT_ATOMS: atom_id res chain seq x y z
N MET A 1 -12.86 70.85 27.06
CA MET A 1 -11.49 71.38 26.83
C MET A 1 -10.48 70.48 27.55
N ARG A 2 -9.82 69.59 26.80
CA ARG A 2 -8.46 69.06 27.01
C ARG A 2 -8.10 68.25 25.76
N LEU A 3 -7.61 69.01 24.80
CA LEU A 3 -7.03 68.59 23.53
C LEU A 3 -5.82 67.69 23.82
N ARG A 4 -5.89 66.42 23.41
CA ARG A 4 -4.69 65.59 23.25
C ARG A 4 -4.49 65.32 21.77
N LEU A 5 -3.72 66.22 21.18
CA LEU A 5 -3.06 66.07 19.90
C LEU A 5 -2.01 64.96 20.06
N PHE A 6 -2.22 63.80 19.46
CA PHE A 6 -1.16 62.80 19.28
C PHE A 6 -1.18 62.31 17.84
N LEU A 7 -0.40 63.03 17.03
CA LEU A 7 0.49 62.56 15.99
C LEU A 7 0.03 61.33 15.20
N LEU A 8 -0.46 61.60 13.98
CA LEU A 8 -0.47 60.69 12.84
C LEU A 8 0.88 59.95 12.77
N SER A 9 0.84 58.64 12.99
CA SER A 9 1.93 57.72 12.65
C SER A 9 1.43 56.85 11.51
N VAL A 10 1.56 57.37 10.29
CA VAL A 10 1.35 56.62 9.05
C VAL A 10 2.50 55.62 8.93
N PHE A 11 2.32 54.41 9.44
CA PHE A 11 3.18 53.29 9.10
C PHE A 11 2.67 52.67 7.81
N LEU A 12 3.15 53.24 6.70
CA LEU A 12 3.08 52.69 5.36
C LEU A 12 4.11 51.56 5.26
N ALA A 13 3.84 50.42 5.90
CA ALA A 13 4.59 49.19 5.67
C ALA A 13 3.74 48.28 4.78
N GLY A 14 3.84 48.51 3.48
CA GLY A 14 3.31 47.62 2.45
C GLY A 14 3.95 46.25 2.60
N GLY A 15 3.28 45.35 3.30
CA GLY A 15 3.56 43.93 3.25
C GLY A 15 3.18 43.42 1.87
N ILE A 16 4.18 43.21 1.02
CA ILE A 16 4.03 42.39 -0.19
C ILE A 16 3.73 40.98 0.31
N VAL A 17 2.46 40.63 0.37
CA VAL A 17 2.03 39.24 0.48
C VAL A 17 2.38 38.61 -0.87
N VAL A 18 3.54 37.96 -0.94
CA VAL A 18 3.82 37.01 -2.02
C VAL A 18 2.92 35.81 -1.77
N ALA A 19 1.68 35.91 -2.27
CA ALA A 19 0.80 34.77 -2.39
C ALA A 19 1.41 33.81 -3.42
N CYS A 20 2.17 32.82 -2.96
CA CYS A 20 2.40 31.62 -3.74
C CYS A 20 1.06 30.91 -3.91
N ALA A 21 0.31 31.29 -4.94
CA ALA A 21 -0.81 30.50 -5.41
C ALA A 21 -0.26 29.12 -5.81
N PRO A 22 -0.73 28.00 -5.22
CA PRO A 22 -0.44 26.71 -5.80
C PRO A 22 -1.09 26.73 -7.19
N LYS A 23 -0.26 26.69 -8.24
CA LYS A 23 -0.75 26.46 -9.60
C LYS A 23 -1.64 25.22 -9.54
N GLY A 24 -2.90 25.42 -9.91
CA GLY A 24 -3.94 24.41 -9.85
C GLY A 24 -3.44 23.08 -10.40
N GLN A 25 -3.67 22.03 -9.63
CA GLN A 25 -3.71 20.69 -10.18
C GLN A 25 -4.86 20.67 -11.17
N ALA A 26 -4.52 20.48 -12.45
CA ALA A 26 -5.51 20.20 -13.47
C ALA A 26 -6.30 18.93 -13.07
N PRO A 27 -7.59 18.81 -13.42
CA PRO A 27 -8.29 17.54 -13.30
C PRO A 27 -7.59 16.56 -14.24
N VAL A 28 -7.03 15.49 -13.68
CA VAL A 28 -6.55 14.35 -14.46
C VAL A 28 -7.76 13.52 -14.89
N GLU A 29 -8.50 14.03 -15.86
CA GLU A 29 -9.46 13.22 -16.62
C GLU A 29 -8.66 12.42 -17.66
N GLY A 30 -8.36 11.17 -17.33
CA GLY A 30 -7.61 10.29 -18.24
C GLY A 30 -7.01 9.08 -17.55
N GLY A 31 -7.83 8.28 -16.87
CA GLY A 31 -7.42 6.95 -16.45
C GLY A 31 -7.28 6.05 -17.68
N VAL A 32 -6.05 5.69 -18.04
CA VAL A 32 -5.78 4.60 -18.99
C VAL A 32 -6.53 3.36 -18.47
N PRO A 33 -7.26 2.60 -19.32
CA PRO A 33 -7.95 1.40 -18.87
C PRO A 33 -6.93 0.39 -18.35
N VAL A 34 -6.81 0.30 -17.02
CA VAL A 34 -5.95 -0.67 -16.35
C VAL A 34 -6.54 -2.04 -16.63
N LYS A 35 -5.80 -2.86 -17.38
CA LYS A 35 -6.11 -4.27 -17.59
C LYS A 35 -6.31 -4.90 -16.20
N GLN A 36 -7.55 -5.23 -15.88
CA GLN A 36 -7.93 -5.75 -14.57
C GLN A 36 -7.11 -6.99 -14.27
N VAL A 37 -6.35 -6.96 -13.18
CA VAL A 37 -5.72 -8.17 -12.66
C VAL A 37 -6.83 -9.00 -12.06
N SER A 38 -7.00 -10.24 -12.54
CA SER A 38 -8.14 -11.06 -12.14
C SER A 38 -8.15 -11.27 -10.62
N GLY A 39 -9.25 -10.92 -9.97
CA GLY A 39 -9.45 -11.16 -8.54
C GLY A 39 -9.04 -10.02 -7.60
N HIS A 40 -8.67 -8.85 -8.11
CA HIS A 40 -8.54 -7.61 -7.32
C HIS A 40 -9.45 -6.53 -7.91
N PRO A 41 -10.17 -5.72 -7.10
CA PRO A 41 -10.95 -4.59 -7.61
C PRO A 41 -10.06 -3.57 -8.34
N PRO A 42 -10.63 -2.76 -9.26
CA PRO A 42 -9.89 -1.69 -9.91
C PRO A 42 -9.33 -0.71 -8.87
N LEU A 43 -8.07 -0.30 -9.06
CA LEU A 43 -7.40 0.74 -8.28
C LEU A 43 -6.96 1.89 -9.17
N THR A 44 -6.97 3.09 -8.60
CA THR A 44 -6.31 4.27 -9.15
C THR A 44 -4.79 4.13 -9.12
N GLU A 45 -4.08 4.93 -9.91
CA GLU A 45 -2.61 4.93 -9.90
C GLU A 45 -2.03 5.31 -8.53
N GLN A 46 -2.73 6.17 -7.77
CA GLN A 46 -2.29 6.56 -6.43
C GLN A 46 -2.42 5.41 -5.43
N GLU A 47 -3.52 4.67 -5.48
CA GLU A 47 -3.74 3.50 -4.61
C GLU A 47 -2.72 2.39 -4.88
N LYS A 48 -2.27 2.24 -6.14
CA LYS A 48 -1.21 1.28 -6.49
C LYS A 48 0.15 1.59 -5.85
N LEU A 49 0.39 2.83 -5.43
CA LEU A 49 1.61 3.24 -4.72
C LEU A 49 1.53 2.98 -3.21
N MET A 50 0.35 2.62 -2.69
CA MET A 50 0.16 2.33 -1.28
C MET A 50 0.57 0.89 -0.95
N PRO A 51 1.10 0.60 0.24
CA PRO A 51 1.33 -0.78 0.68
C PRO A 51 0.02 -1.56 0.70
N CYS A 52 0.01 -2.81 0.21
CA CYS A 52 -1.22 -3.62 0.17
C CYS A 52 -1.92 -3.71 1.55
N ALA A 53 -1.14 -3.83 2.61
CA ALA A 53 -1.61 -3.87 4.00
C ALA A 53 -2.40 -2.63 4.44
N SER A 54 -2.25 -1.48 3.77
CA SER A 54 -2.95 -0.24 4.14
C SER A 54 -4.46 -0.34 3.95
N CYS A 55 -4.91 -0.95 2.84
CA CYS A 55 -6.33 -1.24 2.61
C CYS A 55 -6.72 -2.59 3.20
N HIS A 56 -5.89 -3.63 3.03
CA HIS A 56 -6.26 -5.00 3.42
C HIS A 56 -6.47 -5.21 4.93
N LYS A 57 -5.95 -4.32 5.77
CA LYS A 57 -6.28 -4.30 7.20
C LYS A 57 -7.77 -4.05 7.45
N GLU A 58 -8.44 -3.33 6.56
CA GLU A 58 -9.86 -2.96 6.68
C GLU A 58 -10.73 -3.77 5.71
N GLU A 59 -10.27 -3.99 4.47
CA GLU A 59 -11.01 -4.71 3.44
C GLU A 59 -11.06 -6.23 3.65
N THR A 60 -9.99 -6.79 4.22
CA THR A 60 -9.88 -8.23 4.50
C THR A 60 -9.20 -8.47 5.85
N PRO A 61 -9.81 -8.02 6.96
CA PRO A 61 -9.17 -7.99 8.27
C PRO A 61 -8.72 -9.38 8.72
N ASP A 62 -9.49 -10.43 8.45
CA ASP A 62 -9.12 -11.80 8.80
C ASP A 62 -7.82 -12.22 8.10
N ILE A 63 -7.68 -11.98 6.80
CA ILE A 63 -6.46 -12.30 6.03
C ILE A 63 -5.28 -11.48 6.55
N TYR A 64 -5.50 -10.20 6.80
CA TYR A 64 -4.47 -9.32 7.36
C TYR A 64 -4.01 -9.83 8.73
N ASP A 65 -4.91 -10.21 9.62
CA ASP A 65 -4.61 -10.70 10.95
C ASP A 65 -3.90 -12.06 10.90
N GLU A 66 -4.29 -12.95 9.99
CA GLU A 66 -3.59 -14.22 9.76
C GLU A 66 -2.12 -13.99 9.36
N TRP A 67 -1.88 -13.07 8.42
CA TRP A 67 -0.54 -12.69 8.00
C TRP A 67 0.22 -11.98 9.10
N PHE A 68 -0.39 -10.97 9.73
CA PHE A 68 0.23 -10.11 10.74
C PHE A 68 0.71 -10.92 11.95
N ASN A 69 -0.07 -11.92 12.36
CA ASN A 69 0.27 -12.82 13.45
C ASN A 69 1.13 -14.04 13.03
N SER A 70 1.52 -14.13 11.76
CA SER A 70 2.41 -15.18 11.26
C SER A 70 3.88 -14.81 11.40
N VAL A 71 4.78 -15.79 11.25
CA VAL A 71 6.23 -15.53 11.17
C VAL A 71 6.55 -14.58 10.01
N HIS A 72 5.86 -14.69 8.86
CA HIS A 72 6.06 -13.77 7.74
C HIS A 72 5.62 -12.33 8.06
N GLY A 73 4.56 -12.14 8.84
CA GLY A 73 4.15 -10.83 9.32
C GLY A 73 5.17 -10.23 10.28
N LEU A 74 5.63 -11.04 11.24
CA LEU A 74 6.65 -10.66 12.22
C LEU A 74 8.00 -10.30 11.57
N ASP A 75 8.41 -11.07 10.55
CA ASP A 75 9.63 -10.84 9.76
C ASP A 75 9.44 -9.82 8.63
N ASN A 76 8.26 -9.18 8.57
CA ASN A 76 7.95 -8.09 7.65
C ASN A 76 8.01 -8.47 6.16
N VAL A 77 7.78 -9.74 5.83
CA VAL A 77 7.58 -10.22 4.46
C VAL A 77 6.27 -9.64 3.94
N LYS A 78 6.38 -8.72 2.97
CA LYS A 78 5.25 -7.99 2.40
C LYS A 78 4.45 -8.85 1.45
N CYS A 79 3.18 -8.51 1.31
CA CYS A 79 2.20 -9.22 0.48
C CYS A 79 2.70 -9.43 -0.96
N TYR A 80 3.33 -8.42 -1.56
CA TYR A 80 3.83 -8.49 -2.93
C TYR A 80 5.01 -9.45 -3.14
N GLN A 81 5.71 -9.89 -2.09
CA GLN A 81 6.74 -10.93 -2.22
C GLN A 81 6.14 -12.26 -2.65
N CYS A 82 4.92 -12.56 -2.19
CA CYS A 82 4.20 -13.76 -2.55
C CYS A 82 3.26 -13.47 -3.74
N HIS A 83 2.41 -12.45 -3.60
CA HIS A 83 1.34 -12.15 -4.53
C HIS A 83 1.76 -11.33 -5.75
N GLY A 84 2.97 -10.77 -5.79
CA GLY A 84 3.39 -9.87 -6.86
C GLY A 84 2.91 -8.41 -6.66
N THR A 85 3.38 -7.54 -7.55
CA THR A 85 2.93 -6.15 -7.68
C THR A 85 1.69 -6.10 -8.57
N PHE A 86 1.10 -4.92 -8.75
CA PHE A 86 -0.11 -4.77 -9.57
C PHE A 86 0.08 -5.17 -11.06
N GLU A 87 1.31 -5.26 -11.55
CA GLU A 87 1.62 -5.71 -12.91
C GLU A 87 1.62 -7.24 -13.06
N ASN A 88 1.86 -7.98 -11.97
CA ASN A 88 2.01 -9.43 -11.99
C ASN A 88 1.30 -10.10 -10.80
N PHE A 89 0.19 -9.51 -10.37
CA PHE A 89 -0.52 -9.94 -9.18
C PHE A 89 -1.20 -11.29 -9.37
N GLU A 90 -1.01 -12.17 -8.40
CA GLU A 90 -1.59 -13.50 -8.32
C GLU A 90 -2.28 -13.66 -6.96
N VAL A 91 -3.60 -13.90 -6.95
CA VAL A 91 -4.34 -14.19 -5.72
C VAL A 91 -3.79 -15.45 -5.03
N ARG A 92 -3.32 -16.43 -5.82
CA ARG A 92 -2.68 -17.65 -5.33
C ARG A 92 -1.27 -17.74 -5.91
N PRO A 93 -0.23 -17.46 -5.10
CA PRO A 93 1.15 -17.52 -5.54
C PRO A 93 1.57 -18.94 -5.96
N GLU A 94 2.25 -19.04 -7.10
CA GLU A 94 2.92 -20.28 -7.49
C GLU A 94 4.10 -20.62 -6.57
N PRO A 95 4.42 -21.92 -6.33
CA PRO A 95 5.54 -22.33 -5.48
C PRO A 95 6.89 -21.71 -5.85
N ALA A 96 7.06 -21.32 -7.12
CA ALA A 96 8.25 -20.63 -7.59
C ALA A 96 8.51 -19.30 -6.86
N ARG A 97 7.46 -18.57 -6.45
CA ARG A 97 7.56 -17.32 -5.68
C ARG A 97 8.21 -17.54 -4.30
N CYS A 98 8.11 -18.75 -3.75
CA CYS A 98 8.67 -19.11 -2.45
C CYS A 98 10.16 -19.48 -2.52
N MET A 99 10.69 -19.85 -3.70
CA MET A 99 12.06 -20.38 -3.85
C MET A 99 13.17 -19.45 -3.34
N PRO A 100 13.10 -18.10 -3.46
CA PRO A 100 14.16 -17.23 -2.96
C PRO A 100 14.45 -17.41 -1.46
N CYS A 101 13.47 -17.82 -0.65
CA CYS A 101 13.63 -18.06 0.78
C CYS A 101 13.47 -19.54 1.17
N HIS A 102 12.71 -20.33 0.41
CA HIS A 102 12.31 -21.70 0.74
C HIS A 102 12.69 -22.73 -0.33
N ALA A 103 13.85 -22.55 -0.99
CA ALA A 103 14.32 -23.42 -2.08
C ALA A 103 14.26 -24.92 -1.73
N LYS A 104 14.71 -25.30 -0.53
CA LYS A 104 14.73 -26.71 -0.07
C LYS A 104 13.31 -27.29 0.05
N GLN A 105 12.38 -26.53 0.61
CA GLN A 105 10.99 -26.94 0.78
C GLN A 105 10.31 -27.09 -0.59
N VAL A 106 10.50 -26.13 -1.50
CA VAL A 106 9.92 -26.19 -2.86
C VAL A 106 10.48 -27.38 -3.65
N GLN A 107 11.77 -27.69 -3.51
CA GLN A 107 12.39 -28.83 -4.18
C GLN A 107 11.80 -30.17 -3.70
N THR A 108 11.51 -30.28 -2.41
CA THR A 108 11.04 -31.53 -1.77
C THR A 108 9.52 -31.67 -1.69
N ALA A 109 8.77 -30.59 -1.88
CA ALA A 109 7.30 -30.61 -1.89
C ALA A 109 6.75 -31.47 -3.03
N PRO A 110 5.61 -32.17 -2.83
CA PRO A 110 4.92 -32.87 -3.90
C PRO A 110 4.56 -31.91 -5.03
N LYS A 111 4.87 -32.30 -6.28
CA LYS A 111 4.75 -31.40 -7.45
C LYS A 111 3.30 -31.16 -7.89
N ASP A 112 2.40 -32.04 -7.48
CA ASP A 112 0.96 -32.00 -7.73
C ASP A 112 0.19 -31.26 -6.63
N LYS A 113 0.89 -30.74 -5.61
CA LYS A 113 0.28 -30.09 -4.45
C LYS A 113 0.78 -28.68 -4.24
N SER A 114 -0.13 -27.79 -3.85
CA SER A 114 0.23 -26.44 -3.38
C SER A 114 0.59 -26.47 -1.89
N CYS A 115 1.47 -25.57 -1.46
CA CYS A 115 1.87 -25.41 -0.06
C CYS A 115 0.66 -25.31 0.88
N THR A 116 -0.39 -24.63 0.42
CA THR A 116 -1.58 -24.33 1.22
C THR A 116 -2.52 -25.51 1.44
N GLN A 117 -2.29 -26.65 0.77
CA GLN A 117 -3.07 -27.87 1.03
C GLN A 117 -2.74 -28.52 2.37
N CYS A 118 -1.54 -28.27 2.89
CA CYS A 118 -1.11 -28.79 4.19
C CYS A 118 -0.81 -27.67 5.20
N HIS A 119 -0.37 -26.49 4.74
CA HIS A 119 -0.07 -25.34 5.59
C HIS A 119 -1.17 -24.29 5.46
N PRO A 120 -1.76 -23.78 6.55
CA PRO A 120 -2.77 -22.74 6.45
C PRO A 120 -2.23 -21.50 5.72
N ALA A 121 -2.98 -20.97 4.75
CA ALA A 121 -2.61 -19.76 4.02
C ALA A 121 -2.37 -18.59 4.99
N HIS A 122 -1.45 -17.69 4.62
CA HIS A 122 -1.03 -16.50 5.38
C HIS A 122 -0.38 -16.76 6.75
N LYS A 123 -0.69 -17.87 7.43
CA LYS A 123 -0.01 -18.33 8.64
C LYS A 123 1.25 -19.14 8.33
N PHE A 124 1.18 -19.98 7.29
CA PHE A 124 2.22 -20.92 6.83
C PHE A 124 2.92 -21.69 7.96
N SER A 125 2.18 -22.01 9.02
CA SER A 125 2.68 -22.84 10.11
C SER A 125 2.75 -24.30 9.66
N VAL A 126 3.93 -24.91 9.80
CA VAL A 126 4.06 -26.36 9.96
C VAL A 126 3.50 -26.74 11.33
N HIS A 127 2.95 -27.96 11.44
CA HIS A 127 2.39 -28.57 12.65
C HIS A 127 2.81 -27.88 13.96
N LYS A 128 1.82 -27.41 14.74
CA LYS A 128 2.05 -26.89 16.10
C LYS A 128 2.75 -27.92 16.96
#